data_AF-A0AAV7E7K1-F1
#
_entry.id   AF-A0AAV7E7K1-F1
#
_cell.length_a   1.000
_cell.length_b   1.000
_cell.length_c   1.000
_cell.angle_alpha   90.00
_cell.angle_beta   90.00
_cell.angle_gamma   90.00
#
_symmetry.space_group_name_H-M   'P 1'
#
loop_
_entity.id
_entity.type
_entity.pdbx_description
1 polymer ?
#
loop_
_entity_poly.entity_id
_entity_poly.type
_entity_poly.pdbx_seq_one_letter_code
_entity_poly.pdbx_strand_id
1 'polypeptide(L)'
;MLDEDCAEAVIPTACASAPVLTKVIHYCKEQASSTIRTKQEREALEIKFMEGVDTSTLCELLVGSNILNIEGLLNLGVDKLIRDMFNIVNDFTPEDEEEIRNQNAPGLSKGPDPF
;
A
#
# COMPACT_ATOMS: atom_id res chain seq x y z
N MET A 1 -5.77 -13.77 15.16
CA MET A 1 -5.33 -14.88 16.04
C MET A 1 -4.29 -15.64 15.25
N LEU A 2 -3.06 -15.70 15.76
CA LEU A 2 -2.11 -16.70 15.29
C LEU A 2 -2.38 -17.95 16.14
N ASP A 3 -2.46 -19.12 15.52
CA ASP A 3 -2.44 -20.36 16.29
C ASP A 3 -1.11 -20.41 17.06
N GLU A 4 -1.13 -20.75 18.35
CA GLU A 4 0.06 -20.68 19.22
C GLU A 4 1.23 -21.55 18.73
N ASP A 5 0.94 -22.54 17.87
CA ASP A 5 1.93 -23.42 17.24
C ASP A 5 2.56 -22.83 15.95
N CYS A 6 2.10 -21.65 15.51
CA CYS A 6 2.53 -21.00 14.27
C CYS A 6 3.62 -19.94 14.50
N ALA A 7 3.90 -19.56 15.74
CA ALA A 7 4.85 -18.49 16.07
C ALA A 7 6.33 -18.85 15.76
N GLU A 8 6.67 -20.14 15.71
CA GLU A 8 8.01 -20.65 15.37
C GLU A 8 8.08 -21.34 14.00
N ALA A 9 6.96 -21.43 13.29
CA ALA A 9 6.88 -22.10 12.00
C ALA A 9 7.50 -21.24 10.89
N VAL A 10 8.44 -21.81 10.13
CA VAL A 10 8.98 -21.17 8.91
C VAL A 10 7.87 -21.13 7.86
N ILE A 11 7.38 -19.92 7.53
CA ILE A 11 6.39 -19.73 6.46
C ILE A 11 7.11 -19.79 5.11
N PRO A 12 6.89 -20.82 4.28
CA PRO A 12 7.51 -20.90 2.97
C PRO A 12 6.91 -19.83 2.06
N THR A 13 7.68 -18.78 1.76
CA THR A 13 7.29 -17.71 0.85
C THR A 13 7.92 -17.97 -0.51
N ALA A 14 7.38 -18.96 -1.24
CA ALA A 14 7.97 -19.47 -2.49
C ALA A 14 8.07 -18.44 -3.64
N CYS A 15 7.39 -17.29 -3.52
CA CYS A 15 7.19 -16.35 -4.63
C CYS A 15 7.72 -14.93 -4.35
N ALA A 16 8.36 -14.66 -3.21
CA ALA A 16 8.95 -13.35 -2.90
C ALA A 16 10.44 -13.49 -2.61
N SER A 17 11.26 -12.65 -3.27
CA SER A 17 12.70 -12.63 -3.03
C SER A 17 13.01 -12.10 -1.61
N ALA A 18 14.13 -12.52 -1.02
CA ALA A 18 14.52 -12.03 0.31
C ALA A 18 14.64 -10.48 0.39
N PRO A 19 15.15 -9.77 -0.65
CA PRO A 19 15.13 -8.31 -0.69
C PRO A 19 13.71 -7.71 -0.65
N VAL A 20 12.75 -8.31 -1.37
CA VAL A 20 11.35 -7.86 -1.39
C VAL A 20 10.71 -8.07 -0.03
N LEU A 21 10.87 -9.26 0.56
CA LEU A 21 10.36 -9.54 1.91
C LEU A 21 10.92 -8.56 2.94
N THR A 22 12.20 -8.21 2.82
CA THR A 22 12.83 -7.20 3.69
C THR A 22 12.14 -5.84 3.57
N LYS A 23 11.86 -5.39 2.35
CA LYS A 23 11.12 -4.14 2.10
C LYS A 23 9.68 -4.19 2.59
N VAL A 24 8.98 -5.32 2.40
CA VAL A 24 7.63 -5.52 2.91
C VAL A 24 7.60 -5.47 4.44
N ILE A 25 8.54 -6.13 5.12
CA ILE A 25 8.67 -6.09 6.57
C ILE A 25 8.98 -4.67 7.05
N HIS A 26 9.85 -3.95 6.33
CA HIS A 26 10.16 -2.55 6.64
C HIS A 26 8.90 -1.68 6.58
N TYR A 27 8.14 -1.78 5.49
CA TYR A 27 6.87 -1.08 5.34
C TYR A 27 5.92 -1.37 6.51
N CYS A 28 5.70 -2.64 6.85
CA CYS A 28 4.83 -3.00 7.96
C CYS A 28 5.30 -2.43 9.31
N LYS A 29 6.61 -2.39 9.56
CA LYS A 29 7.18 -1.82 10.78
C LYS A 29 6.96 -0.31 10.86
N GLU A 30 7.17 0.41 9.76
CA GLU A 30 6.91 1.84 9.70
C GLU A 30 5.43 2.11 9.97
N GLN A 31 4.54 1.38 9.29
CA GLN A 31 3.08 1.56 9.37
C GLN A 31 2.49 1.21 10.74
N ALA A 32 3.13 0.30 11.48
CA ALA A 32 2.76 -0.08 12.85
C ALA A 32 3.39 0.82 13.92
N SER A 33 4.26 1.77 13.55
CA SER A 33 4.92 2.65 14.51
C SER A 33 3.91 3.51 15.28
N SER A 34 4.02 3.50 16.61
CA SER A 34 3.20 4.33 17.50
C SER A 34 3.48 5.83 17.38
N THR A 35 4.51 6.21 16.62
CA THR A 35 4.83 7.61 16.32
C THR A 35 3.92 8.21 15.26
N ILE A 36 3.30 7.39 14.40
CA ILE A 36 2.34 7.85 13.39
C ILE A 36 1.01 8.11 14.10
N ARG A 37 0.59 9.36 14.12
CA ARG A 37 -0.63 9.83 14.80
C ARG A 37 -1.67 10.35 13.82
N THR A 38 -1.24 10.78 12.64
CA THR A 38 -2.13 11.34 11.62
C THR A 38 -2.04 10.58 10.30
N LYS A 39 -3.04 10.77 9.45
CA LYS A 39 -3.05 10.24 8.09
C LYS A 39 -1.96 10.89 7.21
N GLN A 40 -1.73 12.19 7.35
CA GLN A 40 -0.69 12.89 6.59
C GLN A 40 0.73 12.41 6.95
N GLU A 41 1.00 12.07 8.21
CA GLU A 41 2.27 11.47 8.61
C GLU A 41 2.46 10.09 7.94
N ARG A 42 1.37 9.33 7.80
CA ARG A 42 1.37 8.04 7.10
C ARG A 42 1.68 8.23 5.61
N GLU A 43 0.96 9.12 4.94
CA GLU A 43 1.15 9.41 3.52
C GLU A 43 2.57 9.92 3.22
N ALA A 44 3.15 10.76 4.10
CA ALA A 44 4.53 11.21 3.96
C ALA A 44 5.55 10.06 4.06
N LEU A 45 5.31 9.08 4.94
CA LEU A 45 6.15 7.88 5.04
C LEU A 45 5.99 6.98 3.81
N GLU A 46 4.79 6.87 3.27
CA GLU A 46 4.51 6.11 2.05
C GLU A 46 5.22 6.70 0.83
N ILE A 47 5.21 8.03 0.69
CA ILE A 47 5.98 8.75 -0.33
C ILE A 47 7.45 8.41 -0.18
N LYS A 48 8.01 8.58 1.03
CA LYS A 48 9.42 8.31 1.32
C LYS A 48 9.80 6.85 1.09
N PHE A 49 8.92 5.91 1.42
CA PHE A 49 9.13 4.48 1.17
C PHE A 49 9.25 4.17 -0.33
N MET A 50 8.47 4.89 -1.15
CA MET A 50 8.43 4.73 -2.61
C MET A 50 9.50 5.54 -3.35
N GLU A 51 10.21 6.45 -2.69
CA GLU A 51 11.33 7.19 -3.28
C GLU A 51 12.44 6.23 -3.73
N GLY A 52 12.88 6.35 -4.98
CA GLY A 52 13.95 5.52 -5.54
C GLY A 52 13.61 4.05 -5.77
N VAL A 53 12.34 3.64 -5.59
CA VAL A 53 11.86 2.31 -6.00
C VAL A 53 11.65 2.30 -7.51
N ASP A 54 12.43 1.49 -8.22
CA ASP A 54 12.30 1.29 -9.66
C ASP A 54 11.12 0.34 -10.00
N THR A 55 10.68 0.35 -11.25
CA THR A 55 9.52 -0.44 -11.72
C THR A 55 9.70 -1.94 -11.54
N SER A 56 10.92 -2.48 -11.64
CA SER A 56 11.15 -3.92 -11.44
C SER A 56 10.93 -4.28 -9.98
N THR A 57 11.54 -3.52 -9.06
CA THR A 57 11.34 -3.69 -7.62
C THR A 57 9.87 -3.46 -7.23
N LEU A 58 9.20 -2.49 -7.85
CA LEU A 58 7.79 -2.21 -7.62
C LEU A 58 6.89 -3.40 -7.99
N CYS A 59 7.12 -4.01 -9.16
CA CYS A 59 6.39 -5.21 -9.60
C CYS A 59 6.58 -6.38 -8.61
N GLU A 60 7.82 -6.63 -8.14
CA GLU A 60 8.05 -7.66 -7.14
C GLU A 60 7.38 -7.35 -5.80
N LEU A 61 7.35 -6.07 -5.39
CA LEU A 61 6.61 -5.61 -4.21
C LEU A 61 5.10 -5.84 -4.35
N LEU A 62 4.49 -5.61 -5.52
CA LEU A 62 3.09 -5.94 -5.75
C LEU A 62 2.83 -7.43 -5.54
N VAL A 63 3.68 -8.31 -6.10
CA VAL A 63 3.54 -9.76 -5.93
C VAL A 63 3.64 -10.16 -4.46
N GLY A 64 4.67 -9.67 -3.76
CA GLY A 64 4.87 -9.95 -2.33
C GLY A 64 3.71 -9.44 -1.47
N SER A 65 3.21 -8.24 -1.76
CA SER A 65 2.10 -7.63 -1.03
C SER A 65 0.78 -8.38 -1.23
N ASN A 66 0.53 -8.85 -2.46
CA ASN A 66 -0.64 -9.66 -2.76
C ASN A 66 -0.58 -11.02 -2.05
N ILE A 67 0.57 -11.69 -2.05
CA ILE A 67 0.74 -12.98 -1.37
C ILE A 67 0.54 -12.86 0.14
N LEU A 68 1.08 -11.80 0.74
CA LEU A 68 1.02 -11.55 2.18
C LEU A 68 -0.25 -10.80 2.61
N ASN A 69 -1.14 -10.49 1.65
CA ASN A 69 -2.38 -9.75 1.85
C ASN A 69 -2.20 -8.40 2.56
N ILE A 70 -1.23 -7.60 2.12
CA ILE A 70 -0.94 -6.27 2.66
C ILE A 70 -1.56 -5.22 1.73
N GLU A 71 -2.86 -4.97 1.92
CA GLU A 71 -3.66 -4.10 1.05
C GLU A 71 -3.08 -2.68 0.90
N GLY A 72 -2.60 -2.08 1.99
CA GLY A 72 -2.03 -0.73 1.94
C GLY A 72 -0.82 -0.63 1.01
N LEU A 73 0.08 -1.62 1.06
CA LEU A 73 1.27 -1.66 0.21
C LEU A 73 0.90 -2.00 -1.25
N LEU A 74 -0.08 -2.88 -1.45
CA LEU A 74 -0.58 -3.22 -2.76
C LEU A 74 -1.19 -2.00 -3.46
N ASN A 75 -2.07 -1.27 -2.77
CA ASN A 75 -2.73 -0.08 -3.31
C ASN A 75 -1.72 1.03 -3.63
N LEU A 76 -0.78 1.30 -2.71
CA LEU A 76 0.30 2.26 -2.92
C LEU A 76 1.16 1.89 -4.13
N GLY A 77 1.48 0.60 -4.27
CA GLY A 77 2.27 0.10 -5.40
C GLY A 77 1.56 0.23 -6.74
N VAL A 78 0.27 -0.10 -6.79
CA VAL A 78 -0.56 0.03 -8.01
C VAL A 78 -0.68 1.48 -8.45
N ASP A 79 -0.95 2.40 -7.50
CA ASP A 79 -1.06 3.83 -7.80
C ASP A 79 0.24 4.36 -8.42
N LYS A 80 1.39 4.09 -7.79
CA LYS A 80 2.70 4.46 -8.34
C LYS A 80 2.95 3.84 -9.71
N LEU A 81 2.64 2.55 -9.90
CA LEU A 81 2.88 1.85 -11.16
C LEU A 81 2.09 2.49 -12.32
N ILE A 82 0.82 2.82 -12.09
CA ILE A 82 -0.03 3.49 -13.08
C ILE A 82 0.54 4.87 -13.41
N ARG A 83 0.88 5.66 -12.40
CA ARG A 83 1.42 7.01 -12.61
C ARG A 83 2.76 7.01 -13.35
N ASP A 84 3.68 6.11 -12.98
CA ASP A 84 4.98 5.97 -13.64
C ASP A 84 4.84 5.48 -15.09
N MET A 85 3.96 4.49 -15.33
CA MET A 85 3.77 3.90 -16.67
C MET A 85 3.15 4.88 -17.68
N PHE A 86 2.26 5.75 -17.22
CA PHE A 86 1.59 6.73 -18.07
C PHE A 86 2.18 8.14 -17.97
N ASN A 87 3.26 8.31 -17.19
CA ASN A 87 3.91 9.60 -16.92
C ASN A 87 2.91 10.66 -16.43
N ILE A 88 2.04 10.26 -15.49
CA ILE A 88 1.02 11.11 -14.88
C ILE A 88 1.60 11.77 -13.63
N VAL A 89 1.63 13.09 -13.63
CA VAL A 89 2.00 13.87 -12.44
C VAL A 89 0.83 13.89 -11.47
N ASN A 90 1.09 13.69 -10.17
CA ASN A 90 0.07 13.90 -9.15
C ASN A 90 -0.12 15.40 -8.91
N ASP A 91 -1.26 15.93 -9.31
CA ASP A 91 -1.65 17.33 -9.14
C ASP A 91 -2.70 17.55 -8.02
N PHE A 92 -3.12 16.47 -7.36
CA PHE A 92 -4.03 16.54 -6.23
C PHE A 92 -3.32 16.90 -4.93
N THR A 93 -3.97 17.71 -4.10
CA THR A 93 -3.57 17.83 -2.71
C THR A 93 -4.01 16.60 -1.91
N PRO A 94 -3.38 16.30 -0.75
CA PRO A 94 -3.81 15.19 0.11
C PRO A 94 -5.30 15.25 0.48
N GLU A 95 -5.82 16.47 0.62
CA GLU A 95 -7.23 16.76 0.91
C GLU A 95 -8.13 16.41 -0.28
N ASP A 96 -7.75 16.78 -1.51
CA ASP A 96 -8.48 16.43 -2.73
C ASP A 96 -8.51 14.90 -2.93
N GLU A 97 -7.38 14.20 -2.74
CA GLU A 97 -7.34 12.75 -2.87
C GLU A 97 -8.19 12.04 -1.82
N GLU A 98 -8.28 12.57 -0.62
CA GLU A 98 -9.18 12.07 0.41
C GLU A 98 -10.65 12.26 0.02
N GLU A 99 -11.02 13.43 -0.50
CA GLU A 99 -12.39 13.67 -0.95
C GLU A 99 -12.78 12.72 -2.10
N ILE A 100 -11.90 12.57 -3.10
CA ILE A 100 -12.12 11.66 -4.23
C ILE A 100 -12.19 10.19 -3.77
N ARG A 101 -11.34 9.77 -2.82
CA ARG A 101 -11.41 8.42 -2.22
C ARG A 101 -12.72 8.20 -1.48
N ASN A 102 -13.20 9.19 -0.74
CA ASN A 102 -14.48 9.10 -0.02
C ASN A 102 -15.67 9.05 -0.99
N GLN A 103 -15.64 9.81 -2.09
CA GLN A 103 -16.68 9.79 -3.12
C GLN A 103 -16.74 8.45 -3.87
N ASN A 104 -15.59 7.83 -4.13
CA ASN A 104 -15.48 6.58 -4.89
C ASN A 104 -15.36 5.32 -4.02
N ALA A 105 -15.56 5.44 -2.70
CA ALA A 105 -15.48 4.30 -1.80
C ALA A 105 -16.55 3.25 -2.16
N PRO A 106 -16.19 1.96 -2.28
CA PRO A 106 -17.14 0.92 -2.63
C PRO A 106 -18.23 0.82 -1.55
N GLY A 107 -19.47 1.13 -1.93
CA GLY A 107 -20.63 1.18 -1.03
C GLY A 107 -21.36 2.53 -1.00
N LEU A 108 -20.77 3.59 -1.56
CA LEU A 108 -21.41 4.91 -1.74
C LEU A 108 -21.91 5.12 -3.18
N SER A 109 -22.53 4.10 -3.80
CA SER A 109 -23.35 4.38 -4.98
C SER A 109 -24.44 5.36 -4.50
N LYS A 110 -24.30 6.65 -4.85
CA LYS A 110 -25.41 7.58 -4.70
C LYS A 110 -26.55 6.96 -5.50
N GLY A 111 -27.53 6.41 -4.78
CA GLY A 111 -28.78 5.98 -5.39
C GLY A 111 -29.33 7.17 -6.20
N PRO A 112 -30.02 6.92 -7.31
CA PRO A 112 -30.54 8.01 -8.12
C PRO A 112 -31.35 8.95 -7.23
N ASP A 113 -31.11 10.26 -7.37
CA ASP A 113 -31.79 11.29 -6.59
C ASP A 113 -33.32 11.05 -6.66
N PRO A 114 -34.05 11.12 -5.53
CA PRO A 114 -35.48 10.90 -5.54
C PRO A 114 -36.16 11.98 -6.37
N PHE A 115 -36.82 11.56 -7.46
CA PHE A 115 -37.84 12.35 -8.14
C PHE A 115 -39.12 12.43 -7.31
#